data_AF-A0A7S3RIK4-F1
#
_entry.id   AF-A0A7S3RIK4-F1
#
_cell.length_a   1.000
_cell.length_b   1.000
_cell.length_c   1.000
_cell.angle_alpha   90.00
_cell.angle_beta   90.00
_cell.angle_gamma   90.00
#
_symmetry.space_group_name_H-M   'P 1'
#
loop_
_entity.id
_entity.type
_entity.pdbx_description
1 polymer ?
#
loop_
_entity_poly.entity_id
_entity_poly.type
_entity_poly.pdbx_seq_one_letter_code
_entity_poly.pdbx_strand_id
1 'polypeptide(L)'
;MLDRRVTYKRSRSYRTKSNKFRTIKTPGGKLAIQYIKKNTRGSAMAGVKVARPAAYKRLHSARRSVSRPYGGVLPGQQVRDRIVRAFLIEEIKSIKNRVAEPKDKKKKSKKAKAKSSTKK
;
A
#
# COMPACT_ATOMS: atom_id res chain seq x y z
N MET A 1 8.73 34.93 -39.11
CA MET A 1 8.84 33.74 -38.23
C MET A 1 8.59 34.15 -36.79
N LEU A 2 7.95 33.30 -35.98
CA LEU A 2 7.80 33.48 -34.53
C LEU A 2 9.16 33.72 -33.85
N ASP A 3 9.28 34.72 -32.97
CA ASP A 3 10.47 34.87 -32.13
C ASP A 3 10.67 33.59 -31.32
N ARG A 4 11.87 33.02 -31.41
CA ARG A 4 12.23 31.74 -30.79
C ARG A 4 12.56 31.89 -29.31
N ARG A 5 12.79 33.12 -28.84
CA ARG A 5 13.15 33.41 -27.44
C ARG A 5 11.92 33.44 -26.53
N VAL A 6 12.11 33.01 -25.29
CA VAL A 6 11.06 33.02 -24.27
C VAL A 6 11.62 33.47 -22.93
N THR A 7 10.81 34.20 -22.17
CA THR A 7 11.16 34.71 -20.84
C THR A 7 10.39 33.98 -19.74
N TYR A 8 11.01 33.83 -18.57
CA TYR A 8 10.34 33.29 -17.39
C TYR A 8 9.19 34.22 -16.96
N LYS A 9 8.03 33.64 -16.63
CA LYS A 9 6.85 34.40 -16.15
C LYS A 9 6.79 34.52 -14.62
N ARG A 10 7.66 33.83 -13.88
CA ARG A 10 7.77 33.87 -12.41
C ARG A 10 9.02 34.64 -12.02
N SER A 11 9.01 35.25 -10.84
CA SER A 11 10.18 35.93 -10.24
C SER A 11 11.44 35.04 -10.15
N ARG A 12 11.29 33.71 -10.11
CA ARG A 12 12.43 32.76 -10.14
C ARG A 12 13.07 32.69 -11.52
N SER A 13 14.32 33.15 -11.62
CA SER A 13 15.16 33.17 -12.83
C SER A 13 15.94 31.87 -13.07
N TYR A 14 16.23 31.10 -12.03
CA TYR A 14 17.10 29.93 -12.14
C TYR A 14 16.39 28.64 -12.63
N ARG A 15 17.14 27.80 -13.36
CA ARG A 15 16.68 26.51 -13.88
C ARG A 15 16.70 25.41 -12.81
N THR A 16 15.71 25.44 -11.93
CA THR A 16 15.55 24.45 -10.84
C THR A 16 14.48 23.40 -11.17
N LYS A 17 14.45 22.28 -10.42
CA LYS A 17 13.41 21.23 -10.56
C LYS A 17 11.97 21.77 -10.48
N SER A 18 11.74 22.83 -9.69
CA SER A 18 10.45 23.53 -9.56
C SER A 18 10.13 24.51 -10.69
N ASN A 19 11.15 24.96 -11.44
CA ASN A 19 11.03 25.96 -12.48
C ASN A 19 11.14 25.36 -13.89
N LYS A 20 10.91 24.04 -14.01
CA LYS A 20 10.82 23.37 -15.32
C LYS A 20 9.56 23.84 -16.06
N PHE A 21 9.68 23.99 -17.37
CA PHE A 21 8.61 24.50 -18.22
C PHE A 21 8.60 23.85 -19.60
N ARG A 22 7.47 23.97 -20.30
CA ARG A 22 7.30 23.65 -21.72
C ARG A 22 7.05 24.93 -22.49
N THR A 23 7.59 25.01 -23.69
CA THR A 23 7.30 26.09 -24.64
C THR A 23 6.09 25.68 -25.48
N ILE A 24 5.10 26.55 -25.58
CA ILE A 24 3.83 26.29 -26.29
C ILE A 24 3.55 27.47 -27.22
N LYS A 25 3.02 27.19 -28.41
CA LYS A 25 2.48 28.21 -29.32
C LYS A 25 1.11 28.63 -28.81
N THR A 26 0.94 29.91 -28.49
CA THR A 26 -0.36 30.46 -28.09
C THR A 26 -1.24 30.70 -29.31
N PRO A 27 -2.58 30.76 -29.14
CA PRO A 27 -3.51 31.09 -30.23
C PRO A 27 -3.18 32.42 -30.92
N GLY A 28 -2.66 33.41 -30.17
CA GLY A 28 -2.20 34.70 -30.71
C GLY A 28 -0.85 34.64 -31.44
N GLY A 29 -0.40 33.45 -31.86
CA GLY A 29 0.79 33.29 -32.68
C GLY A 29 2.08 33.74 -32.00
N LYS A 30 2.24 33.51 -30.68
CA LYS A 30 3.49 33.77 -29.91
C LYS A 30 3.98 32.52 -29.17
N LEU A 31 5.28 32.35 -28.96
CA LEU A 31 5.81 31.30 -28.08
C LEU A 31 5.72 31.75 -26.62
N ALA A 32 5.15 30.90 -25.76
CA ALA A 32 5.01 31.20 -24.36
C ALA A 32 5.39 30.01 -23.47
N ILE A 33 5.86 30.33 -22.27
CA ILE A 33 6.20 29.35 -21.23
C ILE A 33 4.94 28.88 -20.49
N GLN A 34 4.78 27.57 -20.34
CA GLN A 34 3.87 26.94 -19.38
C GLN A 34 4.66 26.09 -18.37
N TYR A 35 4.50 26.38 -17.08
CA TYR A 35 5.24 25.69 -16.03
C TYR A 35 4.71 24.28 -15.77
N ILE A 36 5.64 23.33 -15.64
CA ILE A 36 5.33 21.93 -15.34
C ILE A 36 5.29 21.75 -13.81
N LYS A 37 4.28 21.04 -13.32
CA LYS A 37 4.21 20.60 -11.92
C LYS A 37 5.20 19.44 -11.70
N LYS A 38 5.95 19.40 -10.58
CA LYS A 38 6.83 18.26 -10.26
C LYS A 38 6.02 16.95 -10.21
N ASN A 39 6.56 15.88 -10.75
CA ASN A 39 5.94 14.57 -10.66
C ASN A 39 6.11 13.96 -9.25
N THR A 40 5.24 13.01 -8.89
CA THR A 40 5.33 12.17 -7.68
C THR A 40 5.27 10.71 -8.08
N ARG A 41 5.87 9.81 -7.30
CA ARG A 41 5.88 8.36 -7.60
C ARG A 41 4.65 7.61 -7.06
N GLY A 42 3.91 8.20 -6.11
CA GLY A 42 2.70 7.57 -5.54
C GLY A 42 2.98 6.20 -4.88
N SER A 43 1.93 5.39 -4.69
CA SER A 43 2.02 4.06 -4.06
C SER A 43 2.40 2.91 -5.02
N ALA A 44 2.77 3.22 -6.27
CA ALA A 44 3.13 2.25 -7.32
C ALA A 44 2.12 1.10 -7.53
N MET A 45 0.88 1.24 -7.03
CA MET A 45 -0.14 0.21 -7.08
C MET A 45 -1.03 0.35 -8.30
N ALA A 46 -1.27 -0.78 -8.97
CA ALA A 46 -2.26 -0.87 -10.02
C ALA A 46 -3.65 -0.45 -9.51
N GLY A 47 -4.36 0.35 -10.29
CA GLY A 47 -5.67 0.89 -9.96
C GLY A 47 -5.67 2.16 -9.09
N VAL A 48 -4.53 2.56 -8.52
CA VAL A 48 -4.43 3.80 -7.73
C VAL A 48 -3.81 4.90 -8.57
N LYS A 49 -4.51 6.03 -8.72
CA LYS A 49 -4.03 7.14 -9.53
C LYS A 49 -2.90 7.89 -8.83
N VAL A 50 -1.78 8.04 -9.52
CA VAL A 50 -0.66 8.86 -9.07
C VAL A 50 -1.00 10.35 -9.21
N ALA A 51 -1.01 11.08 -8.10
CA ALA A 51 -1.24 12.52 -8.08
C ALA A 51 -0.50 13.19 -6.91
N ARG A 52 -0.22 14.49 -7.03
CA ARG A 52 0.38 15.30 -5.93
C ARG A 52 -0.55 15.39 -4.74
N PRO A 53 -0.05 15.58 -3.50
CA PRO A 53 -0.85 15.56 -2.27
C PRO A 53 -2.15 16.39 -2.35
N ALA A 54 -2.07 17.65 -2.76
CA ALA A 54 -3.25 18.53 -2.88
C ALA A 54 -4.23 18.12 -4.00
N ALA A 55 -3.76 17.48 -5.07
CA ALA A 55 -4.63 16.94 -6.12
C ALA A 55 -5.21 15.57 -5.71
N TYR A 56 -4.39 14.75 -5.06
CA TYR A 56 -4.75 13.43 -4.54
C TYR A 56 -5.88 13.52 -3.52
N LYS A 57 -5.81 14.49 -2.58
CA LYS A 57 -6.88 14.75 -1.60
C LYS A 57 -8.24 15.05 -2.27
N ARG A 58 -8.24 15.67 -3.45
CA ARG A 58 -9.46 16.02 -4.20
C ARG A 58 -9.97 14.89 -5.11
N LEU A 59 -9.25 13.79 -5.25
CA LEU A 59 -9.70 12.67 -6.08
C LEU A 59 -10.83 11.90 -5.40
N HIS A 60 -11.74 11.37 -6.21
CA HIS A 60 -12.75 10.42 -5.79
C HIS A 60 -12.12 9.20 -5.11
N SER A 61 -12.82 8.58 -4.15
CA SER A 61 -12.35 7.41 -3.38
C SER A 61 -11.93 6.25 -4.29
N ALA A 62 -12.75 5.94 -5.31
CA ALA A 62 -12.46 4.88 -6.28
C ALA A 62 -11.14 5.04 -7.07
N ARG A 63 -10.58 6.26 -7.12
CA ARG A 63 -9.27 6.53 -7.77
C ARG A 63 -8.10 6.46 -6.77
N ARG A 64 -8.39 6.34 -5.47
CA ARG A 64 -7.43 6.28 -4.37
C ARG A 64 -7.31 4.89 -3.76
N SER A 65 -8.32 4.03 -3.93
CA SER A 65 -8.36 2.67 -3.36
C SER A 65 -8.75 1.63 -4.41
N VAL A 66 -8.66 0.36 -4.01
CA VAL A 66 -9.10 -0.80 -4.78
C VAL A 66 -10.12 -1.56 -3.94
N SER A 67 -11.15 -2.16 -4.56
CA SER A 67 -12.20 -2.92 -3.87
C SER A 67 -11.72 -4.29 -3.40
N ARG A 68 -10.87 -4.31 -2.37
CA ARG A 68 -10.36 -5.52 -1.70
C ARG A 68 -9.80 -5.17 -0.32
N PRO A 69 -9.60 -6.15 0.58
CA PRO A 69 -8.86 -5.94 1.82
C PRO A 69 -7.49 -5.31 1.55
N TYR A 70 -7.12 -4.32 2.37
CA TYR A 70 -5.90 -3.52 2.23
C TYR A 70 -5.71 -2.85 0.84
N GLY A 71 -6.81 -2.61 0.12
CA GLY A 71 -6.81 -1.88 -1.15
C GLY A 71 -6.25 -0.46 -1.00
N GLY A 72 -5.36 -0.05 -1.89
CA GLY A 72 -4.68 1.25 -1.78
C GLY A 72 -3.41 1.25 -0.91
N VAL A 73 -3.19 0.22 -0.10
CA VAL A 73 -1.99 0.08 0.76
C VAL A 73 -1.09 -1.08 0.33
N LEU A 74 -1.64 -2.29 0.18
CA LEU A 74 -0.87 -3.50 -0.14
C LEU A 74 -1.15 -4.02 -1.55
N PRO A 75 -0.15 -4.58 -2.25
CA PRO A 75 -0.37 -5.25 -3.53
C PRO A 75 -1.12 -6.58 -3.34
N GLY A 76 -1.78 -7.06 -4.39
CA GLY A 76 -2.61 -8.27 -4.33
C GLY A 76 -1.86 -9.52 -3.85
N GLN A 77 -0.60 -9.68 -4.26
CA GLN A 77 0.26 -10.79 -3.83
C GLN A 77 0.45 -10.82 -2.32
N GLN A 78 0.80 -9.67 -1.71
CA GLN A 78 0.98 -9.59 -0.27
C GLN A 78 -0.32 -9.81 0.51
N VAL A 79 -1.47 -9.41 -0.05
CA VAL A 79 -2.78 -9.68 0.58
C VAL A 79 -3.06 -11.18 0.57
N ARG A 80 -2.81 -11.86 -0.56
CA ARG A 80 -2.93 -13.33 -0.67
C ARG A 80 -2.02 -14.03 0.33
N ASP A 81 -0.74 -13.66 0.40
CA ASP A 81 0.21 -14.28 1.31
C ASP A 81 -0.19 -14.11 2.77
N ARG A 82 -0.73 -12.94 3.16
CA ARG A 82 -1.23 -12.73 4.52
C ARG A 82 -2.43 -13.60 4.84
N ILE A 83 -3.38 -13.72 3.91
CA ILE A 83 -4.57 -14.56 4.09
C ILE A 83 -4.15 -16.02 4.25
N VAL A 84 -3.33 -16.54 3.33
CA VAL A 84 -2.86 -17.93 3.36
C VAL A 84 -2.03 -18.20 4.61
N ARG A 85 -1.09 -17.29 4.96
CA ARG A 85 -0.26 -17.44 6.16
C ARG A 85 -1.08 -17.43 7.44
N ALA A 86 -2.04 -16.52 7.57
CA ALA A 86 -2.91 -16.46 8.74
C ALA A 86 -3.68 -17.77 8.91
N PHE A 87 -4.30 -18.25 7.83
CA PHE A 87 -5.02 -19.52 7.82
C PHE A 87 -4.12 -20.69 8.23
N LEU A 88 -2.97 -20.88 7.58
CA LEU A 88 -2.08 -22.02 7.88
C LEU A 88 -1.54 -22.00 9.32
N ILE A 89 -1.21 -20.82 9.85
CA ILE A 89 -0.76 -20.68 11.24
C ILE A 89 -1.88 -21.06 12.22
N GLU A 90 -3.11 -20.64 11.92
CA GLU A 90 -4.27 -20.92 12.74
C GLU A 90 -4.64 -22.41 12.71
N GLU A 91 -4.58 -23.05 11.54
CA GLU A 91 -4.77 -24.50 11.39
C GLU A 91 -3.73 -25.30 12.18
N ILE A 92 -2.45 -24.95 12.04
CA ILE A 92 -1.37 -25.61 12.80
C ILE A 92 -1.59 -25.42 14.31
N LYS A 93 -2.03 -24.24 14.75
CA LYS A 93 -2.33 -23.95 16.16
C LYS A 93 -3.51 -24.79 16.66
N SER A 94 -4.58 -24.90 15.88
CA SER A 94 -5.76 -25.73 16.18
C SER A 94 -5.38 -27.20 16.33
N ILE A 95 -4.60 -27.75 15.38
CA ILE A 95 -4.11 -29.13 15.42
C ILE A 95 -3.24 -29.37 16.66
N LYS A 96 -2.30 -28.47 16.97
CA LYS A 96 -1.44 -28.58 18.16
C LYS A 96 -2.27 -28.60 19.45
N ASN A 97 -3.25 -27.72 19.58
CA ASN A 97 -4.13 -27.68 20.74
C ASN A 97 -4.93 -28.99 20.87
N ARG A 98 -5.51 -29.48 19.77
CA ARG A 98 -6.27 -30.74 19.74
C ARG A 98 -5.41 -31.98 20.06
N VAL A 99 -4.14 -32.01 19.68
CA VAL A 99 -3.21 -33.11 20.00
C VAL A 99 -2.68 -33.02 21.44
N ALA A 100 -2.56 -31.82 22.00
CA ALA A 100 -2.13 -31.61 23.40
C ALA A 100 -3.23 -32.00 24.41
N GLU A 101 -4.48 -31.63 24.16
CA GLU A 101 -5.67 -31.94 24.98
C GLU A 101 -5.78 -33.42 25.46
N PRO A 102 -5.64 -34.47 24.60
CA PRO A 102 -5.72 -35.85 25.04
C PRO A 102 -4.52 -36.27 25.89
N LYS A 103 -3.33 -35.66 25.73
CA LYS A 103 -2.15 -36.02 26.54
C LYS A 103 -2.31 -35.57 27.99
N ASP A 104 -2.92 -34.42 28.23
CA ASP A 104 -3.18 -33.92 29.58
C ASP A 104 -4.32 -34.66 30.27
N LYS A 105 -5.37 -35.03 29.54
CA LYS A 105 -6.45 -35.91 30.06
C LYS A 105 -5.93 -37.32 30.41
N LYS A 106 -5.05 -37.90 29.57
CA LYS A 106 -4.44 -39.23 29.83
C LYS A 106 -3.39 -39.20 30.95
N LYS A 107 -2.64 -38.10 31.11
CA LYS A 107 -1.74 -37.90 32.26
C LYS A 107 -2.52 -37.72 33.57
N LYS A 108 -3.61 -36.95 33.57
CA LYS A 108 -4.49 -36.78 34.75
C LYS A 108 -5.15 -38.11 35.15
N SER A 109 -5.64 -38.90 34.21
CA SER A 109 -6.24 -40.22 34.52
C SER A 109 -5.22 -41.25 35.02
N LYS A 110 -3.98 -41.26 34.48
CA LYS A 110 -2.89 -42.09 35.02
C LYS A 110 -2.45 -41.66 36.43
N LYS A 111 -2.35 -40.35 36.72
CA LYS A 111 -2.02 -39.84 38.07
C LYS A 111 -3.13 -40.14 39.10
N ALA A 112 -4.40 -40.12 38.67
CA ALA A 112 -5.53 -40.50 39.51
C ALA A 112 -5.54 -42.01 39.84
N LYS A 113 -5.29 -42.88 38.85
CA LYS A 113 -5.16 -44.34 39.07
C LYS A 113 -3.96 -44.72 39.95
N ALA A 114 -2.84 -44.02 39.83
CA ALA A 114 -1.66 -44.25 40.68
C ALA A 114 -1.90 -43.82 42.15
N LYS A 115 -2.67 -42.77 42.41
CA LYS A 115 -3.04 -42.35 43.77
C LYS A 115 -4.05 -43.29 44.45
N SER A 116 -4.92 -43.96 43.69
CA SER A 116 -5.86 -44.94 44.24
C SER A 116 -5.21 -46.28 44.56
N SER A 117 -4.12 -46.67 43.89
CA SER A 117 -3.40 -47.93 44.14
C SER A 117 -2.49 -47.88 45.38
N THR A 118 -2.08 -46.70 45.85
CA THR A 118 -1.22 -46.53 47.03
C THR A 118 -2.02 -46.39 48.34
N LYS A 119 -3.36 -46.43 48.27
CA LYS A 119 -4.25 -46.24 49.42
C LYS A 119 -4.98 -47.52 49.83
N LYS A 120 -4.46 -48.69 49.42
CA LYS A 120 -4.95 -50.02 49.79
C LYS A 120 -3.83 -50.79 50.45
#